data_AF-A0A7Y9KBP6-F1
#
_entry.id   AF-A0A7Y9KBP6-F1
#
_cell.length_a   1.000
_cell.length_b   1.000
_cell.length_c   1.000
_cell.angle_alpha   90.00
_cell.angle_beta   90.00
_cell.angle_gamma   90.00
#
_symmetry.space_group_name_H-M   'P 1'
#
loop_
_entity.id
_entity.type
_entity.pdbx_description
1 polymer ?
#
loop_
_entity_poly.entity_id
_entity_poly.type
_entity_poly.pdbx_seq_one_letter_code
_entity_poly.pdbx_strand_id
1 'polypeptide(L)'
;MGRTVIVGDVHGCFDELIELLEKVGLRPDDLLVSVGDLVDRGPAPGEVVGFFRGRPNSVVVMGNHERKHVRGIFSYAQEITRLQMGDGYAEAVAWMRTLPYFFEDEHVRVVHAALVPGVPLAGQREEILCGATSGERRLATLFPDGHWHDRYTDGKPVVFGHHVAGREPLIRDGRVFGLDTGACHGWNLTALCVPGFTVHSVEAHADHWSVAKRRWQLPVLKTKPWGDFAWEELSEKIARFSGTSDAASREWLRAVEEWAAGVRALIPALVDAACRAAGALTADEMRRHPAASVLFQAHGGRLGLGVLEKRCTTPGRVLELAAALGVAAPEPPDAAGRSRQG
;
A
#
# COMPACT_ATOMS: atom_id res chain seq x y z
N MET A 1 -16.77 14.55 -31.35
CA MET A 1 -16.92 14.25 -29.90
C MET A 1 -16.90 15.53 -29.07
N GLY A 2 -17.30 15.46 -27.80
CA GLY A 2 -17.13 16.55 -26.82
C GLY A 2 -15.66 16.70 -26.39
N ARG A 3 -15.34 17.74 -25.61
CA ARG A 3 -13.99 17.97 -25.08
C ARG A 3 -13.63 16.89 -24.05
N THR A 4 -12.41 16.35 -24.13
CA THR A 4 -11.85 15.43 -23.14
C THR A 4 -10.74 16.12 -22.35
N VAL A 5 -10.81 16.05 -21.03
CA VAL A 5 -9.80 16.55 -20.08
C VAL A 5 -9.10 15.35 -19.48
N ILE A 6 -7.79 15.23 -19.66
CA ILE A 6 -7.00 14.11 -19.17
C ILE A 6 -6.11 14.58 -18.03
N VAL A 7 -6.23 14.02 -16.82
CA VAL A 7 -5.47 14.40 -15.63
C VAL A 7 -4.41 13.35 -15.32
N GLY A 8 -3.21 13.81 -14.94
CA GLY A 8 -2.09 13.00 -14.46
C GLY A 8 -2.34 12.30 -13.11
N ASP A 9 -1.27 11.75 -12.54
CA ASP A 9 -1.27 11.01 -11.27
C ASP A 9 -1.69 11.93 -10.10
N VAL A 10 -2.84 11.63 -9.50
CA VAL A 10 -3.46 12.49 -8.47
C VAL A 10 -2.95 12.15 -7.08
N HIS A 11 -2.76 10.86 -6.78
CA HIS A 11 -2.23 10.37 -5.51
C HIS A 11 -2.91 11.00 -4.28
N GLY A 12 -4.24 11.08 -4.25
CA GLY A 12 -4.98 11.63 -3.11
C GLY A 12 -4.85 13.15 -2.92
N CYS A 13 -4.25 13.89 -3.84
CA CYS A 13 -4.21 15.36 -3.87
C CYS A 13 -5.55 15.93 -4.33
N PHE A 14 -6.58 15.80 -3.49
CA PHE A 14 -7.95 16.16 -3.84
C PHE A 14 -8.13 17.66 -4.07
N ASP A 15 -7.54 18.50 -3.22
CA ASP A 15 -7.65 19.96 -3.35
C ASP A 15 -7.02 20.43 -4.67
N GLU A 16 -5.83 19.93 -5.01
CA GLU A 16 -5.18 20.21 -6.30
C GLU A 16 -6.00 19.69 -7.49
N LEU A 17 -6.67 18.54 -7.36
CA LEU A 17 -7.57 18.04 -8.40
C LEU A 17 -8.70 19.04 -8.65
N ILE A 18 -9.38 19.50 -7.61
CA ILE A 18 -10.48 20.45 -7.75
C ILE A 18 -9.99 21.78 -8.36
N GLU A 19 -8.90 22.33 -7.84
CA GLU A 19 -8.30 23.57 -8.36
C GLU A 19 -7.90 23.45 -9.84
N LEU A 20 -7.32 22.32 -10.24
CA LEU A 20 -6.96 22.06 -11.63
C LEU A 20 -8.20 22.00 -12.54
N LEU A 21 -9.26 21.31 -12.09
CA LEU A 21 -10.49 21.19 -12.86
C LEU A 21 -11.24 22.52 -12.98
N GLU A 22 -11.21 23.36 -11.94
CA GLU A 22 -11.70 24.74 -11.98
C GLU A 22 -10.88 25.59 -12.96
N LYS A 23 -9.55 25.50 -12.92
CA LYS A 23 -8.64 26.21 -13.84
C LYS A 23 -8.84 25.80 -15.30
N VAL A 24 -9.09 24.52 -15.55
CA VAL A 24 -9.47 23.99 -16.89
C VAL A 24 -10.88 24.47 -17.30
N GLY A 25 -11.72 24.84 -16.32
CA GLY A 25 -13.12 25.13 -16.51
C GLY A 25 -13.89 23.89 -16.95
N LEU A 26 -13.70 22.75 -16.27
CA LEU A 26 -14.35 21.48 -16.59
C LEU A 26 -15.88 21.64 -16.59
N ARG A 27 -16.52 21.25 -17.69
CA ARG A 27 -17.97 21.32 -17.87
C ARG A 27 -18.63 19.96 -17.61
N PRO A 28 -19.94 19.92 -17.34
CA PRO A 28 -20.66 18.66 -17.13
C PRO A 28 -20.64 17.70 -18.32
N ASP A 29 -20.60 18.24 -19.54
CA ASP A 29 -20.59 17.49 -20.81
C ASP A 29 -19.19 17.04 -21.26
N ASP A 30 -18.13 17.55 -20.62
CA ASP A 30 -16.77 17.11 -20.92
C ASP A 30 -16.52 15.69 -20.39
N LEU A 31 -15.75 14.91 -21.15
CA LEU A 31 -15.23 13.65 -20.66
C LEU A 31 -13.99 13.91 -19.80
N LEU A 32 -14.01 13.46 -18.54
CA LEU A 32 -12.84 13.53 -17.67
C LEU A 32 -12.14 12.16 -17.66
N VAL A 33 -10.87 12.11 -18.04
CA VAL A 33 -10.06 10.88 -18.00
C VAL A 33 -8.93 11.07 -17.00
N SER A 34 -8.71 10.11 -16.10
CA SER A 34 -7.49 10.03 -15.30
C SER A 34 -6.55 8.97 -15.86
N VAL A 35 -5.24 9.24 -15.84
CA VAL A 35 -4.18 8.27 -16.16
C VAL A 35 -4.00 7.21 -15.08
N GLY A 36 -4.77 7.21 -13.98
CA GLY A 36 -4.62 6.28 -12.86
C GLY A 36 -3.82 6.88 -11.70
N ASP A 37 -3.42 6.03 -10.75
CA ASP A 37 -2.74 6.44 -9.52
C ASP A 37 -3.49 7.55 -8.77
N LEU A 38 -4.78 7.30 -8.54
CA LEU A 38 -5.68 8.16 -7.77
C LEU A 38 -5.40 8.12 -6.27
N VAL A 39 -4.94 6.96 -5.78
CA VAL A 39 -4.76 6.68 -4.36
C VAL A 39 -3.29 6.68 -3.95
N ASP A 40 -3.06 6.50 -2.65
CA ASP A 40 -1.74 6.51 -2.02
C ASP A 40 -1.02 7.86 -2.02
N ARG A 41 -0.10 7.97 -1.06
CA ARG A 41 0.82 9.10 -0.83
C ARG A 41 0.15 10.38 -0.31
N GLY A 42 -0.87 10.91 -0.98
CA GLY A 42 -1.52 12.16 -0.58
C GLY A 42 -2.58 12.02 0.51
N PRO A 43 -3.18 13.16 0.90
CA PRO A 43 -3.98 13.25 2.13
C PRO A 43 -5.39 12.69 2.02
N ALA A 44 -5.98 12.70 0.81
CA ALA A 44 -7.41 12.59 0.58
C ALA A 44 -7.76 11.55 -0.51
N PRO A 45 -7.25 10.30 -0.43
CA PRO A 45 -7.51 9.31 -1.48
C PRO A 45 -8.99 8.87 -1.53
N GLY A 46 -9.71 8.97 -0.41
CA GLY A 46 -11.15 8.71 -0.33
C GLY A 46 -11.96 9.73 -1.13
N GLU A 47 -11.67 11.03 -0.98
CA GLU A 47 -12.34 12.08 -1.74
C GLU A 47 -12.07 11.97 -3.24
N VAL A 48 -10.84 11.69 -3.66
CA VAL A 48 -10.50 11.48 -5.08
C VAL A 48 -11.30 10.33 -5.68
N VAL A 49 -11.32 9.17 -5.02
CA VAL A 49 -12.11 8.01 -5.48
C VAL A 49 -13.61 8.35 -5.50
N GLY A 50 -14.13 8.99 -4.45
CA GLY A 50 -15.52 9.40 -4.36
C GLY A 50 -15.93 10.33 -5.51
N PHE A 51 -15.07 11.28 -5.87
CA PHE A 51 -15.30 12.22 -6.96
C PHE A 51 -15.41 11.52 -8.32
N PHE A 52 -14.43 10.68 -8.68
CA PHE A 52 -14.46 9.95 -9.95
C PHE A 52 -15.61 8.94 -10.04
N ARG A 53 -16.01 8.34 -8.91
CA ARG A 53 -17.18 7.46 -8.85
C ARG A 53 -18.50 8.20 -8.97
N GLY A 54 -18.59 9.40 -8.41
CA GLY A 54 -19.79 10.23 -8.41
C GLY A 54 -20.03 10.97 -9.73
N ARG A 55 -19.01 11.10 -10.59
CA ARG A 55 -19.11 11.79 -11.87
C ARG A 55 -19.52 10.80 -12.99
N PRO A 56 -20.62 11.06 -13.72
CA PRO A 56 -21.10 10.15 -14.78
C PRO A 56 -20.22 10.14 -16.03
N ASN A 57 -19.56 11.26 -16.34
CA ASN A 57 -18.70 11.43 -17.53
C ASN A 57 -17.22 11.38 -17.14
N SER A 58 -16.82 10.30 -16.47
CA SER A 58 -15.42 10.04 -16.18
C SER A 58 -14.95 8.62 -16.43
N VAL A 59 -13.70 8.52 -16.86
CA VAL A 59 -12.96 7.26 -17.03
C VAL A 59 -11.67 7.36 -16.23
N VAL A 60 -11.30 6.27 -15.56
CA VAL A 60 -10.02 6.17 -14.85
C VAL A 60 -9.34 4.92 -15.36
N VAL A 61 -8.13 5.04 -15.87
CA VAL A 61 -7.36 3.84 -16.26
C VAL A 61 -6.64 3.27 -15.02
N MET A 62 -6.45 1.95 -15.00
CA MET A 62 -5.82 1.24 -13.89
C MET A 62 -4.34 1.62 -13.74
N GLY A 63 -3.99 2.27 -12.64
CA GLY A 63 -2.61 2.49 -12.22
C GLY A 63 -2.00 1.32 -11.46
N ASN A 64 -0.69 1.34 -11.22
CA ASN A 64 -0.07 0.29 -10.40
C ASN A 64 -0.47 0.41 -8.93
N HIS A 65 -0.81 1.61 -8.45
CA HIS A 65 -1.28 1.80 -7.08
C HIS A 65 -2.67 1.18 -6.87
N GLU A 66 -3.64 1.45 -7.74
CA GLU A 66 -4.95 0.77 -7.70
C GLU A 66 -4.78 -0.75 -7.84
N ARG A 67 -3.89 -1.20 -8.74
CA ARG A 67 -3.64 -2.64 -8.92
C ARG A 67 -3.06 -3.32 -7.68
N LYS A 68 -2.18 -2.64 -6.93
CA LYS A 68 -1.65 -3.16 -5.65
C LYS A 68 -2.78 -3.36 -4.64
N HIS A 69 -3.70 -2.41 -4.54
CA HIS A 69 -4.90 -2.51 -3.71
C HIS A 69 -5.79 -3.68 -4.13
N VAL A 70 -6.10 -3.79 -5.43
CA VAL A 70 -6.93 -4.87 -5.98
C VAL A 70 -6.34 -6.25 -5.70
N ARG A 71 -5.01 -6.40 -5.79
CA ARG A 71 -4.30 -7.67 -5.58
C ARG A 71 -3.95 -7.96 -4.12
N GLY A 72 -4.23 -7.06 -3.18
CA GLY A 72 -3.88 -7.23 -1.78
C GLY A 72 -2.38 -7.17 -1.50
N ILE A 73 -1.60 -6.47 -2.34
CA ILE A 73 -0.15 -6.33 -2.19
C ILE A 73 0.13 -5.01 -1.51
N PHE A 74 0.36 -5.02 -0.20
CA PHE A 74 0.48 -3.80 0.60
C PHE A 74 1.93 -3.43 0.88
N SER A 75 2.28 -2.21 0.50
CA SER A 75 3.47 -1.50 0.99
C SER A 75 3.04 -0.35 1.90
N TYR A 76 4.00 0.42 2.40
CA TYR A 76 3.72 1.51 3.35
C TYR A 76 2.67 2.51 2.86
N ALA A 77 2.65 2.84 1.56
CA ALA A 77 1.66 3.76 1.01
C ALA A 77 0.23 3.16 1.05
N GLN A 78 0.08 1.89 0.65
CA GLN A 78 -1.22 1.21 0.70
C GLN A 78 -1.74 1.02 2.14
N GLU A 79 -0.84 0.83 3.11
CA GLU A 79 -1.21 0.75 4.53
C GLU A 79 -1.78 2.10 5.02
N ILE A 80 -1.17 3.21 4.60
CA ILE A 80 -1.66 4.56 4.91
C ILE A 80 -3.04 4.77 4.27
N THR A 81 -3.21 4.45 2.98
CA THR A 81 -4.50 4.60 2.29
C THR A 81 -5.62 3.78 2.93
N ARG A 82 -5.32 2.55 3.39
CA ARG A 82 -6.29 1.72 4.11
C ARG A 82 -6.79 2.40 5.38
N LEU A 83 -5.89 3.03 6.14
CA LEU A 83 -6.24 3.78 7.34
C LEU A 83 -7.00 5.06 7.02
N GLN A 84 -6.62 5.77 5.96
CA GLN A 84 -7.32 6.97 5.50
C GLN A 84 -8.77 6.67 5.08
N MET A 85 -8.99 5.58 4.36
CA MET A 85 -10.31 5.24 3.82
C MET A 85 -11.24 4.54 4.83
N GLY A 86 -10.70 3.91 5.88
CA GLY A 86 -11.48 3.21 6.90
C GLY A 86 -12.51 2.25 6.30
N ASP A 87 -13.77 2.38 6.72
CA ASP A 87 -14.87 1.52 6.30
C ASP A 87 -15.17 1.60 4.78
N GLY A 88 -14.86 2.73 4.14
CA GLY A 88 -15.06 2.93 2.69
C GLY A 88 -14.05 2.17 1.82
N TYR A 89 -12.99 1.62 2.41
CA TYR A 89 -11.90 0.97 1.67
C TYR A 89 -12.37 -0.21 0.81
N ALA A 90 -13.23 -1.08 1.37
CA ALA A 90 -13.68 -2.28 0.66
C ALA A 90 -14.46 -1.91 -0.61
N GLU A 91 -15.30 -0.88 -0.51
CA GLU A 91 -16.09 -0.38 -1.64
C GLU A 91 -15.20 0.29 -2.69
N ALA A 92 -14.19 1.07 -2.26
CA ALA A 92 -13.20 1.66 -3.15
C ALA A 92 -12.46 0.58 -3.95
N VAL A 93 -12.01 -0.50 -3.30
CA VAL A 93 -11.33 -1.63 -3.96
C VAL A 93 -12.26 -2.35 -4.93
N ALA A 94 -13.53 -2.54 -4.58
CA ALA A 94 -14.51 -3.16 -5.48
C ALA A 94 -14.68 -2.34 -6.76
N TRP A 95 -14.74 -1.01 -6.67
CA TRP A 95 -14.75 -0.12 -7.83
C TRP A 95 -13.44 -0.14 -8.62
N MET A 96 -12.29 -0.08 -7.94
CA MET A 96 -10.96 -0.14 -8.59
C MET A 96 -10.79 -1.40 -9.45
N ARG A 97 -11.41 -2.54 -9.09
CA ARG A 97 -11.39 -3.76 -9.91
C ARG A 97 -12.04 -3.62 -11.29
N THR A 98 -12.89 -2.61 -11.48
CA THR A 98 -13.63 -2.38 -12.72
C THR A 98 -12.89 -1.47 -13.69
N LEU A 99 -11.77 -0.86 -13.28
CA LEU A 99 -11.05 0.11 -14.09
C LEU A 99 -10.43 -0.55 -15.33
N PRO A 100 -10.61 0.02 -16.53
CA PRO A 100 -9.93 -0.45 -17.73
C PRO A 100 -8.43 -0.16 -17.66
N TYR A 101 -7.61 -0.92 -18.39
CA TYR A 101 -6.16 -0.68 -18.46
C TYR A 101 -5.75 0.40 -19.47
N PHE A 102 -6.68 0.83 -20.32
CA PHE A 102 -6.47 1.89 -21.29
C PHE A 102 -7.80 2.56 -21.65
N PHE A 103 -7.70 3.76 -22.20
CA PHE A 103 -8.78 4.47 -22.86
C PHE A 103 -8.31 4.89 -24.26
N GLU A 104 -9.21 4.85 -25.24
CA GLU A 104 -8.92 5.33 -26.60
C GLU A 104 -10.19 5.92 -27.21
N ASP A 105 -10.04 7.09 -27.83
CA ASP A 105 -11.05 7.70 -28.68
C ASP A 105 -10.46 8.05 -30.06
N GLU A 106 -11.16 8.89 -30.83
CA GLU A 106 -10.70 9.35 -32.14
C GLU A 106 -9.44 10.23 -32.08
N HIS A 107 -9.20 10.91 -30.96
CA HIS A 107 -8.14 11.91 -30.79
C HIS A 107 -6.91 11.39 -30.04
N VAL A 108 -7.07 10.46 -29.10
CA VAL A 108 -6.01 10.15 -28.13
C VAL A 108 -6.08 8.73 -27.57
N ARG A 109 -4.92 8.23 -27.13
CA ARG A 109 -4.77 7.02 -26.31
C ARG A 109 -4.31 7.41 -24.92
N VAL A 110 -4.90 6.81 -23.90
CA VAL A 110 -4.50 6.99 -22.51
C VAL A 110 -4.16 5.63 -21.90
N VAL A 111 -2.96 5.53 -21.35
CA VAL A 111 -2.47 4.38 -20.58
C VAL A 111 -1.84 4.93 -19.31
N HIS A 112 -1.74 4.13 -18.24
CA HIS A 112 -1.14 4.65 -17.01
C HIS A 112 0.37 4.84 -17.15
N ALA A 113 1.11 3.80 -17.56
CA ALA A 113 2.57 3.83 -17.55
C ALA A 113 3.21 3.79 -18.94
N ALA A 114 2.85 2.77 -19.73
CA ALA A 114 3.59 2.47 -20.94
C ALA A 114 2.80 1.59 -21.90
N LEU A 115 3.29 1.52 -23.14
CA LEU A 115 2.86 0.54 -24.14
C LEU A 115 4.04 0.10 -24.99
N VAL A 116 3.91 -1.02 -25.69
CA VAL A 116 4.88 -1.44 -26.71
C VAL A 116 4.46 -0.88 -28.07
N PRO A 117 5.24 0.01 -28.72
CA PRO A 117 4.89 0.56 -30.03
C PRO A 117 4.65 -0.53 -31.08
N GLY A 118 3.69 -0.30 -31.99
CA GLY A 118 3.29 -1.27 -33.02
C GLY A 118 2.38 -2.40 -32.53
N VAL A 119 2.10 -2.50 -31.23
CA VAL A 119 1.14 -3.46 -30.67
C VAL A 119 -0.17 -2.73 -30.33
N PRO A 120 -1.34 -3.18 -30.87
CA PRO A 120 -2.64 -2.60 -30.51
C PRO A 120 -2.91 -2.64 -29.00
N LEU A 121 -3.65 -1.68 -28.45
CA LEU A 121 -3.91 -1.58 -27.00
C LEU A 121 -4.51 -2.87 -26.40
N ALA A 122 -5.43 -3.51 -27.11
CA ALA A 122 -6.03 -4.79 -26.70
C ALA A 122 -5.03 -5.97 -26.67
N GLY A 123 -3.90 -5.86 -27.36
CA GLY A 123 -2.81 -6.85 -27.36
C GLY A 123 -1.67 -6.51 -26.40
N GLN A 124 -1.73 -5.37 -25.71
CA GLN A 124 -0.75 -5.00 -24.70
C GLN A 124 -0.91 -5.85 -23.45
N ARG A 125 0.19 -6.04 -22.72
CA ARG A 125 0.14 -6.66 -21.40
C ARG A 125 -0.34 -5.65 -20.38
N GLU A 126 -1.33 -6.02 -19.57
CA GLU A 126 -1.84 -5.19 -18.48
C GLU A 126 -0.72 -4.68 -17.55
N GLU A 127 0.27 -5.53 -17.25
CA GLU A 127 1.39 -5.12 -16.38
C GLU A 127 2.28 -4.04 -16.98
N ILE A 128 2.37 -3.97 -18.32
CA ILE A 128 3.05 -2.88 -19.04
C ILE A 128 2.18 -1.63 -18.97
N LEU A 129 0.89 -1.76 -19.31
CA LEU A 129 -0.06 -0.65 -19.32
C LEU A 129 -0.14 0.06 -17.97
N CYS A 130 -0.16 -0.70 -16.87
CA CYS A 130 -0.27 -0.16 -15.53
C CYS A 130 1.06 0.03 -14.79
N GLY A 131 2.23 -0.22 -15.39
CA GLY A 131 3.51 0.00 -14.67
C GLY A 131 3.72 -0.92 -13.45
N ALA A 132 3.30 -2.19 -13.54
CA ALA A 132 3.65 -3.17 -12.53
C ALA A 132 5.11 -3.63 -12.69
N THR A 133 5.76 -4.06 -11.60
CA THR A 133 7.19 -4.45 -11.60
C THR A 133 7.56 -5.49 -12.67
N SER A 134 6.66 -6.42 -13.01
CA SER A 134 6.90 -7.36 -14.10
C SER A 134 6.82 -6.73 -15.49
N GLY A 135 5.98 -5.71 -15.67
CA GLY A 135 5.90 -4.92 -16.89
C GLY A 135 7.11 -4.02 -17.07
N GLU A 136 7.52 -3.29 -16.03
CA GLU A 136 8.73 -2.47 -16.03
C GLU A 136 9.98 -3.28 -16.40
N ARG A 137 10.19 -4.44 -15.76
CA ARG A 137 11.32 -5.34 -16.09
C ARG A 137 11.30 -5.79 -17.55
N ARG A 138 10.11 -6.04 -18.10
CA ARG A 138 9.96 -6.42 -19.51
C ARG A 138 10.26 -5.24 -20.43
N LEU A 139 9.79 -4.04 -20.11
CA LEU A 139 10.11 -2.83 -20.86
C LEU A 139 11.62 -2.57 -20.87
N ALA A 140 12.29 -2.69 -19.73
CA ALA A 140 13.75 -2.56 -19.65
C ALA A 140 14.50 -3.57 -20.54
N THR A 141 13.92 -4.76 -20.76
CA THR A 141 14.49 -5.75 -21.68
C THR A 141 14.23 -5.39 -23.15
N LEU A 142 13.05 -4.84 -23.46
CA LEU A 142 12.66 -4.46 -24.82
C LEU A 142 13.32 -3.16 -25.29
N PHE A 143 13.60 -2.26 -24.36
CA PHE A 143 14.16 -0.93 -24.60
C PHE A 143 15.39 -0.72 -23.68
N PRO A 144 16.50 -1.46 -23.89
CA PRO A 144 17.68 -1.36 -23.02
C PRO A 144 18.38 0.01 -23.10
N ASP A 145 18.24 0.71 -24.25
CA ASP A 145 18.94 1.96 -24.54
C ASP A 145 18.01 3.19 -24.53
N GLY A 146 16.86 3.13 -23.86
CA GLY A 146 15.92 4.26 -23.78
C GLY A 146 14.53 3.88 -23.30
N HIS A 147 13.56 4.76 -23.53
CA HIS A 147 12.17 4.56 -23.11
C HIS A 147 11.31 4.05 -24.28
N TRP A 148 10.19 3.38 -23.94
CA TRP A 148 9.22 2.91 -24.94
C TRP A 148 8.71 4.06 -25.80
N HIS A 149 8.50 5.24 -25.18
CA HIS A 149 8.00 6.40 -25.88
C HIS A 149 9.01 6.91 -26.89
N ASP A 150 10.31 6.73 -26.68
CA ASP A 150 11.33 7.15 -27.65
C ASP A 150 11.15 6.48 -29.02
N ARG A 151 10.55 5.29 -29.03
CA ARG A 151 10.23 4.49 -30.21
C ARG A 151 8.77 4.62 -30.67
N TYR A 152 7.98 5.50 -30.06
CA TYR A 152 6.58 5.73 -30.44
C TYR A 152 6.49 6.52 -31.76
N THR A 153 5.90 5.90 -32.79
CA THR A 153 5.81 6.46 -34.15
C THR A 153 4.38 6.58 -34.67
N ASP A 154 3.40 6.07 -33.93
CA ASP A 154 1.99 6.15 -34.31
C ASP A 154 1.53 7.59 -34.51
N GLY A 155 0.62 7.79 -35.48
CA GLY A 155 0.04 9.11 -35.75
C GLY A 155 -0.91 9.60 -34.66
N LYS A 156 -1.56 8.69 -33.93
CA LYS A 156 -2.49 9.04 -32.85
C LYS A 156 -1.70 9.36 -31.57
N PRO A 157 -1.91 10.52 -30.93
CA PRO A 157 -1.26 10.87 -29.67
C PRO A 157 -1.50 9.89 -28.54
N VAL A 158 -0.52 9.78 -27.64
CA VAL A 158 -0.55 8.99 -26.41
C VAL A 158 -0.27 9.86 -25.19
N VAL A 159 -1.04 9.62 -24.14
CA VAL A 159 -0.98 10.30 -22.85
C VAL A 159 -0.76 9.25 -21.77
N PHE A 160 0.16 9.52 -20.86
CA PHE A 160 0.50 8.62 -19.76
C PHE A 160 0.96 9.37 -18.51
N GLY A 161 1.04 8.65 -17.40
CA GLY A 161 1.47 9.10 -16.08
C GLY A 161 2.65 8.27 -15.58
N HIS A 162 2.61 7.84 -14.31
CA HIS A 162 3.50 6.86 -13.66
C HIS A 162 4.97 7.24 -13.47
N HIS A 163 5.60 7.75 -14.53
CA HIS A 163 6.96 8.23 -14.53
C HIS A 163 6.94 9.75 -14.39
N VAL A 164 7.29 10.22 -13.20
CA VAL A 164 7.42 11.65 -12.90
C VAL A 164 8.37 12.31 -13.92
N ALA A 165 7.82 13.13 -14.81
CA ALA A 165 8.54 13.77 -15.91
C ALA A 165 9.37 14.97 -15.44
N GLY A 166 9.04 15.53 -14.28
CA GLY A 166 9.60 16.76 -13.72
C GLY A 166 8.51 17.68 -13.20
N ARG A 167 8.81 18.97 -13.02
CA ARG A 167 7.78 19.98 -12.69
C ARG A 167 6.89 20.32 -13.87
N GLU A 168 7.39 20.15 -15.09
CA GLU A 168 6.66 20.33 -16.33
C GLU A 168 6.37 18.96 -16.97
N PRO A 169 5.26 18.81 -17.71
CA PRO A 169 4.96 17.55 -18.37
C PRO A 169 5.96 17.26 -19.50
N LEU A 170 6.18 15.98 -19.76
CA LEU A 170 6.89 15.54 -20.96
C LEU A 170 5.98 15.81 -22.16
N ILE A 171 6.45 16.62 -23.12
CA ILE A 171 5.77 16.81 -24.41
C ILE A 171 6.78 16.56 -25.51
N ARG A 172 6.49 15.63 -26.41
CA ARG A 172 7.36 15.31 -27.53
C ARG A 172 6.58 15.14 -28.83
N ASP A 173 7.05 15.84 -29.87
CA ASP A 173 6.52 15.83 -31.24
C ASP A 173 5.00 16.09 -31.34
N GLY A 174 4.41 16.77 -30.35
CA GLY A 174 2.96 16.97 -30.25
C GLY A 174 2.14 15.67 -30.15
N ARG A 175 2.78 14.54 -29.84
CA ARG A 175 2.16 13.20 -29.87
C ARG A 175 2.37 12.39 -28.61
N VAL A 176 3.39 12.69 -27.82
CA VAL A 176 3.68 11.97 -26.57
C VAL A 176 3.57 12.95 -25.42
N PHE A 177 2.70 12.63 -24.46
CA PHE A 177 2.40 13.47 -23.30
C PHE A 177 2.55 12.66 -22.01
N GLY A 178 3.57 12.95 -21.21
CA GLY A 178 3.72 12.43 -19.84
C GLY A 178 3.22 13.47 -18.85
N LEU A 179 2.09 13.19 -18.17
CA LEU A 179 1.39 14.13 -17.30
C LEU A 179 1.73 13.98 -15.81
N ASP A 180 2.47 12.96 -15.41
CA ASP A 180 2.94 12.85 -14.03
C ASP A 180 3.99 13.92 -13.76
N THR A 181 3.55 15.00 -13.12
CA THR A 181 4.39 16.12 -12.69
C THR A 181 4.59 16.15 -11.18
N GLY A 182 4.39 15.01 -10.49
CA GLY A 182 4.76 14.82 -9.09
C GLY A 182 3.91 15.59 -8.08
N ALA A 183 2.59 15.66 -8.27
CA ALA A 183 1.68 16.40 -7.37
C ALA A 183 1.87 16.01 -5.89
N CYS A 184 1.91 14.71 -5.58
CA CYS A 184 2.10 14.24 -4.20
C CYS A 184 3.49 14.56 -3.61
N HIS A 185 4.44 15.00 -4.43
CA HIS A 185 5.80 15.38 -4.04
C HIS A 185 5.99 16.90 -3.93
N GLY A 186 4.89 17.69 -3.97
CA GLY A 186 4.94 19.14 -3.82
C GLY A 186 5.34 19.86 -5.11
N TRP A 187 5.17 19.22 -6.26
CA TRP A 187 5.37 19.83 -7.56
C TRP A 187 4.02 20.23 -8.16
N ASN A 188 3.61 19.68 -9.29
CA ASN A 188 2.40 20.12 -9.96
C ASN A 188 1.45 18.95 -10.21
N LEU A 189 0.14 19.22 -10.24
CA LEU A 189 -0.84 18.35 -10.90
C LEU A 189 -1.16 18.93 -12.28
N THR A 190 -1.11 18.07 -13.31
CA THR A 190 -1.20 18.50 -14.71
C THR A 190 -2.33 17.82 -15.45
N ALA A 191 -3.00 18.57 -16.33
CA ALA A 191 -4.04 18.10 -17.23
C ALA A 191 -3.77 18.50 -18.69
N LEU A 192 -4.31 17.71 -19.62
CA LEU A 192 -4.30 17.95 -21.05
C LEU A 192 -5.73 17.97 -21.60
N CYS A 193 -6.11 19.02 -22.31
CA CYS A 193 -7.40 19.16 -22.97
C CYS A 193 -7.32 18.76 -24.46
N VAL A 194 -8.22 17.92 -24.94
CA VAL A 194 -8.37 17.55 -26.36
C VAL A 194 -9.83 17.74 -26.85
N PRO A 195 -10.08 18.03 -28.14
CA PRO A 195 -9.11 18.32 -29.20
C PRO A 195 -8.55 19.75 -29.07
N GLY A 196 -7.22 19.87 -28.92
CA GLY A 196 -6.57 21.18 -28.70
C GLY A 196 -5.18 21.06 -28.06
N PHE A 197 -4.92 19.94 -27.38
CA PHE A 197 -3.65 19.62 -26.71
C PHE A 197 -3.15 20.74 -25.80
N THR A 198 -4.08 21.41 -25.12
CA THR A 198 -3.76 22.51 -24.20
C THR A 198 -3.47 21.94 -22.82
N VAL A 199 -2.31 22.32 -22.27
CA VAL A 199 -1.84 21.87 -20.96
C VAL A 199 -2.23 22.88 -19.89
N HIS A 200 -2.70 22.38 -18.76
CA HIS A 200 -2.97 23.16 -17.55
C HIS A 200 -2.30 22.48 -16.36
N SER A 201 -1.73 23.27 -15.46
CA SER A 201 -1.14 22.73 -14.23
C SER A 201 -1.45 23.64 -13.04
N VAL A 202 -1.53 23.05 -11.84
CA VAL A 202 -1.60 23.75 -10.56
C VAL A 202 -0.47 23.26 -9.66
N GLU A 203 0.05 24.16 -8.83
CA GLU A 203 1.10 23.82 -7.86
C GLU A 203 0.48 23.11 -6.65
N ALA A 204 1.13 22.04 -6.20
CA ALA A 204 0.72 21.32 -5.01
C ALA A 204 1.00 22.13 -3.75
N HIS A 205 0.09 22.07 -2.78
CA HIS A 205 0.15 22.90 -1.58
C HIS A 205 1.29 22.49 -0.64
N ALA A 206 1.78 21.26 -0.77
CA ALA A 206 2.90 20.73 0.00
C ALA A 206 3.50 19.46 -0.64
N ASP A 207 4.66 19.02 -0.14
CA ASP A 207 5.10 17.62 -0.29
C ASP A 207 4.22 16.71 0.57
N HIS A 208 3.05 16.38 0.01
CA HIS A 208 2.02 15.58 0.64
C HIS A 208 2.54 14.21 1.08
N TRP A 209 3.44 13.59 0.31
CA TRP A 209 3.98 12.30 0.69
C TRP A 209 4.85 12.40 1.93
N SER A 210 5.72 13.41 2.01
CA SER A 210 6.51 13.65 3.21
C SER A 210 5.65 13.98 4.43
N VAL A 211 4.56 14.73 4.25
CA VAL A 211 3.57 15.00 5.30
C VAL A 211 2.86 13.71 5.75
N ALA A 212 2.34 12.92 4.82
CA ALA A 212 1.62 11.69 5.11
C ALA A 212 2.52 10.66 5.82
N LYS A 213 3.77 10.48 5.38
CA LYS A 213 4.72 9.57 6.05
C LYS A 213 4.90 9.94 7.53
N ARG A 214 4.99 11.22 7.87
CA ARG A 214 5.12 11.69 9.26
C ARG A 214 3.82 11.49 10.04
N ARG A 215 2.69 11.91 9.47
CA ARG A 215 1.37 11.85 10.12
C ARG A 215 0.94 10.42 10.44
N TRP A 216 1.21 9.49 9.52
CA TRP A 216 0.68 8.13 9.59
C TRP A 216 1.67 7.10 10.14
N GLN A 217 2.89 7.49 10.50
CA GLN A 217 3.88 6.55 11.04
C GLN A 217 3.37 5.79 12.27
N LEU A 218 2.98 6.51 13.33
CA LEU A 218 2.49 5.87 14.54
C LEU A 218 1.21 5.04 14.30
N PRO A 219 0.16 5.57 13.63
CA PRO A 219 -1.01 4.77 13.27
C PRO A 219 -0.66 3.46 12.55
N VAL A 220 0.22 3.51 11.53
CA VAL A 220 0.65 2.31 10.81
C VAL A 220 1.41 1.35 11.73
N LEU A 221 2.34 1.83 12.56
CA LEU A 221 3.06 1.00 13.52
C LEU A 221 2.13 0.28 14.51
N LYS A 222 1.04 0.92 14.93
CA LYS A 222 0.03 0.32 15.82
C LYS A 222 -0.78 -0.80 15.15
N THR A 223 -0.88 -0.81 13.82
CA THR A 223 -1.58 -1.89 13.09
C THR A 223 -0.73 -3.14 12.88
N LYS A 224 0.59 -3.06 13.08
CA LYS A 224 1.47 -4.18 12.78
C LYS A 224 1.21 -5.36 13.72
N PRO A 225 1.24 -6.60 13.21
CA PRO A 225 1.04 -7.80 14.02
C PRO A 225 2.32 -8.15 14.80
N TRP A 226 2.71 -7.31 15.76
CA TRP A 226 3.96 -7.48 16.51
C TRP A 226 4.08 -8.85 17.21
N GLY A 227 2.97 -9.47 17.60
CA GLY A 227 2.97 -10.82 18.17
C GLY A 227 3.24 -11.95 17.16
N ASP A 228 3.06 -11.69 15.87
CA ASP A 228 3.19 -12.71 14.83
C ASP A 228 4.57 -12.69 14.15
N PHE A 229 5.33 -11.61 14.34
CA PHE A 229 6.70 -11.53 13.83
C PHE A 229 7.63 -12.50 14.58
N ALA A 230 8.50 -13.16 13.82
CA ALA A 230 9.62 -13.87 14.40
C ALA A 230 10.51 -12.90 15.19
N TRP A 231 11.21 -13.38 16.23
CA TRP A 231 12.03 -12.52 17.10
C TRP A 231 13.06 -11.66 16.34
N GLU A 232 13.67 -12.21 15.30
CA GLU A 232 14.63 -11.51 14.44
C GLU A 232 13.92 -10.43 13.62
N GLU A 233 12.82 -10.78 12.95
CA GLU A 233 12.01 -9.83 12.17
C GLU A 233 11.44 -8.69 13.03
N LEU A 234 10.99 -8.99 14.26
CA LEU A 234 10.53 -8.00 15.22
C LEU A 234 11.64 -7.00 15.55
N SER A 235 12.82 -7.51 15.90
CA SER A 235 14.00 -6.70 16.23
C SER A 235 14.42 -5.82 15.05
N GLU A 236 14.46 -6.38 13.83
CA GLU A 236 14.78 -5.64 12.61
C GLU A 236 13.78 -4.52 12.33
N LYS A 237 12.48 -4.78 12.50
CA LYS A 237 11.45 -3.75 12.32
C LYS A 237 11.55 -2.66 13.36
N ILE A 238 11.77 -2.99 14.64
CA ILE A 238 11.99 -1.98 15.67
C ILE A 238 13.17 -1.10 15.26
N ALA A 239 14.35 -1.71 15.02
CA ALA A 239 15.56 -0.99 14.64
C ALA A 239 15.38 -0.08 13.42
N ARG A 240 14.66 -0.55 12.40
CA ARG A 240 14.34 0.22 11.19
C ARG A 240 13.58 1.53 11.50
N PHE A 241 12.72 1.54 12.50
CA PHE A 241 11.90 2.71 12.84
C PHE A 241 12.39 3.46 14.09
N SER A 242 13.34 2.92 14.86
CA SER A 242 13.93 3.56 16.05
C SER A 242 14.60 4.90 15.76
N GLY A 243 15.12 5.09 14.55
CA GLY A 243 15.76 6.33 14.10
C GLY A 243 14.80 7.45 13.69
N THR A 244 13.49 7.28 13.83
CA THR A 244 12.50 8.32 13.50
C THR A 244 12.67 9.55 14.40
N SER A 245 12.43 10.75 13.83
CA SER A 245 12.40 12.01 14.59
C SER A 245 11.10 12.18 15.39
N ASP A 246 10.06 11.38 15.14
CA ASP A 246 8.79 11.42 15.86
C ASP A 246 8.90 10.80 17.27
N ALA A 247 8.65 11.60 18.30
CA ALA A 247 8.78 11.17 19.70
C ALA A 247 7.77 10.09 20.08
N ALA A 248 6.53 10.22 19.62
CA ALA A 248 5.45 9.28 19.96
C ALA A 248 5.71 7.89 19.33
N SER A 249 6.18 7.84 18.08
CA SER A 249 6.61 6.58 17.45
C SER A 249 7.78 5.92 18.18
N ARG A 250 8.76 6.70 18.66
CA ARG A 250 9.89 6.14 19.44
C ARG A 250 9.43 5.57 20.78
N GLU A 251 8.60 6.30 21.51
CA GLU A 251 8.04 5.84 22.78
C GLU A 251 7.22 4.56 22.59
N TRP A 252 6.38 4.53 21.56
CA TRP A 252 5.61 3.35 21.19
C TRP A 252 6.49 2.14 20.87
N LEU A 253 7.53 2.31 20.07
CA LEU A 253 8.46 1.22 19.72
C LEU A 253 9.23 0.70 20.93
N ARG A 254 9.60 1.57 21.88
CA ARG A 254 10.20 1.15 23.15
C ARG A 254 9.23 0.30 23.97
N ALA A 255 7.97 0.69 24.05
CA ALA A 255 6.95 -0.10 24.74
C ALA A 255 6.76 -1.48 24.09
N VAL A 256 6.82 -1.57 22.75
CA VAL A 256 6.81 -2.86 22.03
C VAL A 256 8.05 -3.69 22.35
N GLU A 257 9.24 -3.07 22.39
CA GLU A 257 10.50 -3.74 22.72
C GLU A 257 10.50 -4.29 24.15
N GLU A 258 10.09 -3.48 25.13
CA GLU A 258 9.96 -3.86 26.54
C GLU A 258 8.94 -4.99 26.73
N TRP A 259 7.78 -4.89 26.08
CA TRP A 259 6.78 -5.95 26.07
C TRP A 259 7.35 -7.24 25.48
N ALA A 260 7.98 -7.19 24.31
CA ALA A 260 8.53 -8.37 23.65
C ALA A 260 9.63 -9.03 24.50
N ALA A 261 10.49 -8.23 25.15
CA ALA A 261 11.49 -8.72 26.08
C ALA A 261 10.85 -9.40 27.30
N GLY A 262 9.81 -8.80 27.88
CA GLY A 262 9.03 -9.37 28.98
C GLY A 262 8.37 -10.69 28.61
N VAL A 263 7.76 -10.77 27.42
CA VAL A 263 7.18 -12.03 26.90
C VAL A 263 8.28 -13.08 26.75
N ARG A 264 9.41 -12.75 26.12
CA ARG A 264 10.52 -13.70 25.93
C ARG A 264 11.09 -14.22 27.25
N ALA A 265 11.11 -13.40 28.29
CA ALA A 265 11.57 -13.78 29.62
C ALA A 265 10.67 -14.82 30.31
N LEU A 266 9.46 -15.10 29.81
CA LEU A 266 8.59 -16.15 30.33
C LEU A 266 9.05 -17.56 29.97
N ILE A 267 9.85 -17.73 28.91
CA ILE A 267 10.17 -19.06 28.35
C ILE A 267 10.73 -20.03 29.42
N PRO A 268 11.69 -19.65 30.28
CA PRO A 268 12.15 -20.53 31.35
C PRO A 268 11.03 -20.96 32.31
N ALA A 269 10.19 -20.03 32.75
CA ALA A 269 9.08 -20.31 33.66
C ALA A 269 8.01 -21.22 33.01
N LEU A 270 7.85 -21.16 31.69
CA LEU A 270 6.95 -22.04 30.93
C LEU A 270 7.45 -23.48 30.88
N VAL A 271 8.78 -23.71 30.87
CA VAL A 271 9.33 -25.07 31.01
C VAL A 271 8.91 -25.65 32.35
N ASP A 272 9.10 -24.90 33.43
CA ASP A 272 8.75 -25.36 34.79
C ASP A 272 7.23 -25.59 34.93
N ALA A 273 6.41 -24.68 34.39
CA ALA A 273 4.96 -24.81 34.40
C ALA A 273 4.49 -26.06 33.63
N ALA A 274 5.09 -26.32 32.46
CA ALA A 274 4.78 -27.51 31.69
C ALA A 274 5.19 -28.80 32.41
N CYS A 275 6.36 -28.83 33.05
CA CYS A 275 6.80 -29.97 33.86
C CYS A 275 5.86 -30.24 35.05
N ARG A 276 5.45 -29.19 35.77
CA ARG A 276 4.47 -29.32 36.86
C ARG A 276 3.12 -29.85 36.36
N ALA A 277 2.59 -29.27 35.29
CA ALA A 277 1.32 -29.71 34.70
C ALA A 277 1.39 -31.16 34.20
N ALA A 278 2.48 -31.54 33.51
CA ALA A 278 2.69 -32.88 33.01
C ALA A 278 2.86 -33.96 34.11
N GLY A 279 3.28 -33.55 35.31
CA GLY A 279 3.32 -34.43 36.49
C GLY A 279 1.98 -34.57 37.21
N ALA A 280 1.06 -33.62 37.02
CA ALA A 280 -0.26 -33.61 37.67
C ALA A 280 -1.37 -34.22 36.81
N LEU A 281 -1.19 -34.27 35.49
CA LEU A 281 -2.21 -34.73 34.53
C LEU A 281 -2.00 -36.18 34.10
N THR A 282 -3.10 -36.88 33.88
CA THR A 282 -3.10 -38.19 33.19
C THR A 282 -2.79 -38.04 31.70
N ALA A 283 -2.43 -39.15 31.05
CA ALA A 283 -2.15 -39.15 29.60
C ALA A 283 -3.36 -38.72 28.74
N ASP A 284 -4.58 -39.03 29.17
CA ASP A 284 -5.80 -38.62 28.47
C ASP A 284 -6.08 -37.12 28.65
N GLU A 285 -5.88 -36.60 29.87
CA GLU A 285 -6.01 -35.16 30.13
C GLU A 285 -4.95 -34.34 29.38
N MET A 286 -3.69 -34.79 29.36
CA MET A 286 -2.64 -34.15 28.56
C MET A 286 -2.99 -34.12 27.08
N ARG A 287 -3.63 -35.18 26.55
CA ARG A 287 -4.05 -35.25 25.14
C ARG A 287 -5.13 -34.24 24.80
N ARG A 288 -6.03 -33.93 25.74
CA ARG A 288 -7.10 -32.94 25.58
C ARG A 288 -6.64 -31.50 25.88
N HIS A 289 -5.44 -31.33 26.43
CA HIS A 289 -4.91 -30.03 26.83
C HIS A 289 -4.42 -29.20 25.63
N PRO A 290 -4.63 -27.87 25.59
CA PRO A 290 -4.16 -27.01 24.49
C PRO A 290 -2.63 -27.07 24.25
N ALA A 291 -1.87 -27.34 25.31
CA ALA A 291 -0.41 -27.51 25.28
C ALA A 291 0.05 -28.99 25.17
N ALA A 292 -0.79 -29.91 24.71
CA ALA A 292 -0.53 -31.36 24.70
C ALA A 292 0.89 -31.74 24.26
N SER A 293 1.36 -31.24 23.11
CA SER A 293 2.69 -31.56 22.59
C SER A 293 3.82 -31.18 23.56
N VAL A 294 3.70 -30.04 24.24
CA VAL A 294 4.70 -29.56 25.21
C VAL A 294 4.63 -30.41 26.48
N LEU A 295 3.42 -30.75 26.95
CA LEU A 295 3.21 -31.59 28.13
C LEU A 295 3.77 -33.01 27.93
N PHE A 296 3.54 -33.64 26.77
CA PHE A 296 4.13 -34.96 26.48
C PHE A 296 5.66 -34.93 26.37
N GLN A 297 6.25 -33.82 25.89
CA GLN A 297 7.70 -33.65 25.91
C GLN A 297 8.22 -33.49 27.34
N ALA A 298 7.51 -32.73 28.20
CA ALA A 298 7.85 -32.56 29.60
C ALA A 298 7.76 -33.87 30.39
N HIS A 299 6.64 -34.59 30.26
CA HIS A 299 6.41 -35.89 30.89
C HIS A 299 7.51 -36.91 30.51
N GLY A 300 7.96 -36.87 29.26
CA GLY A 300 9.02 -37.73 28.76
C GLY A 300 10.46 -37.26 29.07
N GLY A 301 10.65 -36.20 29.87
CA GLY A 301 11.96 -35.66 30.23
C GLY A 301 12.73 -35.00 29.07
N ARG A 302 12.03 -34.65 27.98
CA ARG A 302 12.63 -34.08 26.75
C ARG A 302 12.39 -32.59 26.59
N LEU A 303 11.62 -31.95 27.50
CA LEU A 303 11.40 -30.51 27.46
C LEU A 303 12.55 -29.80 28.19
N GLY A 304 13.26 -28.95 27.46
CA GLY A 304 14.25 -28.04 28.02
C GLY A 304 14.17 -26.67 27.32
N LEU A 305 14.92 -25.70 27.83
CA LEU A 305 14.90 -24.31 27.36
C LEU A 305 15.07 -24.22 25.83
N GLY A 306 16.13 -24.82 25.28
CA GLY A 306 16.40 -24.76 23.84
C GLY A 306 15.34 -25.46 22.96
N VAL A 307 14.59 -26.43 23.50
CA VAL A 307 13.46 -27.04 22.79
C VAL A 307 12.29 -26.05 22.73
N LEU A 308 12.03 -25.37 23.84
CA LEU A 308 10.93 -24.42 23.92
C LEU A 308 11.22 -23.14 23.13
N GLU A 309 12.45 -22.62 23.15
CA GLU A 309 12.88 -21.48 22.32
C GLU A 309 12.68 -21.73 20.82
N LYS A 310 12.95 -22.95 20.35
CA LYS A 310 12.72 -23.35 18.95
C LYS A 310 11.24 -23.45 18.58
N ARG A 311 10.35 -23.66 19.56
CA ARG A 311 8.90 -23.74 19.35
C ARG A 311 8.25 -22.36 19.47
N CYS A 312 8.72 -21.56 20.41
CA CYS A 312 8.24 -20.22 20.70
C CYS A 312 9.02 -19.19 19.86
N THR A 313 8.87 -19.26 18.54
CA THR A 313 9.61 -18.39 17.60
C THR A 313 9.05 -16.98 17.48
N THR A 314 7.87 -16.71 18.04
CA THR A 314 7.20 -15.40 18.05
C THR A 314 6.67 -15.09 19.46
N PRO A 315 6.43 -13.81 19.81
CA PRO A 315 5.76 -13.45 21.07
C PRO A 315 4.39 -14.12 21.21
N GLY A 316 3.60 -14.19 20.13
CA GLY A 316 2.28 -14.82 20.11
C GLY A 316 2.33 -16.28 20.53
N ARG A 317 3.32 -17.06 20.05
CA ARG A 317 3.51 -18.46 20.46
C ARG A 317 3.84 -18.63 21.94
N VAL A 318 4.57 -17.67 22.52
CA VAL A 318 4.83 -17.67 23.97
C VAL A 318 3.55 -17.38 24.74
N LEU A 319 2.80 -16.36 24.31
CA LEU A 319 1.54 -15.97 24.95
C LEU A 319 0.48 -17.06 24.89
N GLU A 320 0.32 -17.73 23.74
CA GLU A 320 -0.57 -18.89 23.57
C GLU A 320 -0.23 -20.00 24.57
N LEU A 321 1.06 -20.31 24.72
CA LEU A 321 1.51 -21.33 25.66
C LEU A 321 1.36 -20.90 27.12
N ALA A 322 1.65 -19.63 27.43
CA ALA A 322 1.48 -19.08 28.76
C ALA A 322 0.01 -19.15 29.20
N ALA A 323 -0.92 -18.74 28.34
CA ALA A 323 -2.35 -18.88 28.58
C ALA A 323 -2.75 -20.35 28.78
N ALA A 324 -2.27 -21.26 27.93
CA ALA A 324 -2.55 -22.69 28.07
C ALA A 324 -2.04 -23.28 29.40
N LEU A 325 -0.93 -22.79 29.94
CA LEU A 325 -0.32 -23.27 31.18
C LEU A 325 -0.72 -22.46 32.43
N GLY A 326 -1.61 -21.47 32.29
CA GLY A 326 -2.02 -20.61 33.41
C GLY A 326 -0.89 -19.70 33.93
N VAL A 327 0.08 -19.34 33.10
CA VAL A 327 1.18 -18.43 33.43
C VAL A 327 0.78 -17.01 33.03
N ALA A 328 0.82 -16.08 33.99
CA ALA A 328 0.56 -14.67 33.74
C ALA A 328 1.60 -14.10 32.78
N ALA A 329 1.15 -13.29 31.82
CA ALA A 329 1.99 -12.71 30.78
C ALA A 329 1.75 -11.20 30.66
N PRO A 330 2.75 -10.42 30.23
CA PRO A 330 2.58 -8.98 30.04
C PRO A 330 1.62 -8.71 28.87
N GLU A 331 0.77 -7.70 29.03
CA GLU A 331 -0.12 -7.25 27.97
C GLU A 331 0.66 -6.48 26.90
N PRO A 332 0.32 -6.64 25.60
CA PRO A 332 0.90 -5.80 24.56
C PRO A 332 0.54 -4.33 24.80
N PRO A 333 1.40 -3.38 24.38
CA PRO A 333 1.05 -1.98 24.46
C PRO A 333 -0.24 -1.71 23.67
N ASP A 334 -1.03 -0.71 24.11
CA ASP A 334 -2.37 -0.41 23.59
C ASP A 334 -2.39 -0.11 22.08
N ALA A 335 -2.63 -1.16 21.28
CA ALA A 335 -2.88 -1.02 19.86
C ALA A 335 -4.21 -0.28 19.73
N ALA A 336 -4.14 1.03 19.50
CA ALA A 336 -5.31 1.88 19.34
C ALA A 336 -6.36 1.18 18.46
N GLY A 337 -7.52 0.88 19.03
CA GLY A 337 -8.71 0.51 18.26
C GLY A 337 -9.04 -0.97 18.09
N ARG A 338 -8.44 -1.93 18.82
CA ARG A 338 -9.13 -3.23 19.00
C ARG A 338 -10.14 -3.08 20.11
N SER A 339 -11.31 -2.54 19.77
CA SER A 339 -12.52 -2.74 20.56
C SER A 339 -12.60 -4.24 20.86
N ARG A 340 -12.58 -4.59 22.15
CA ARG A 340 -13.02 -5.89 22.64
C ARG A 340 -14.48 -6.05 22.19
N GLN A 341 -14.70 -6.63 21.01
CA GLN A 341 -16.00 -7.21 20.69
C GLN A 341 -16.01 -8.58 21.35
N GLY A 342 -16.83 -8.67 22.40
CA GLY A 342 -17.14 -9.92 23.09
C GLY A 342 -18.16 -10.76 22.34
#